data_AF-A0AAD2DXD8-F1
#
_entry.id   AF-A0AAD2DXD8-F1
#
_cell.length_a   1.000
_cell.length_b   1.000
_cell.length_c   1.000
_cell.angle_alpha   90.00
_cell.angle_beta   90.00
_cell.angle_gamma   90.00
#
_symmetry.space_group_name_H-M   'P 1'
#
loop_
_entity.id
_entity.type
_entity.pdbx_description
1 polymer ?
#
loop_
_entity_poly.entity_id
_entity_poly.type
_entity_poly.pdbx_seq_one_letter_code
_entity_poly.pdbx_strand_id
1 'polypeptide(L)'
;MTVVKSDIGGNISRLESKYSSNPSRFNYLYSLVQAEVETKTSKSSSSCTNGLLWLTRAMDFLVELFRNLSQYQDQSMSHACNDAYSKTLKKWHGWLASSSFSVAIKLAPDRKKFMEVIGAEGDSYGDMEKFCTNFSPILEQIHKFLASVGLDNMKAS
;
A
#
# COMPACT_ATOMS: atom_id res chain seq x y z
N MET A 1 6.42 7.26 13.00
CA MET A 1 6.01 6.35 11.90
C MET A 1 5.97 4.86 12.28
N THR A 2 6.20 4.48 13.55
CA THR A 2 6.27 3.07 13.99
C THR A 2 5.01 2.26 13.68
N VAL A 3 3.82 2.86 13.79
CA VAL A 3 2.55 2.19 13.51
C VAL A 3 2.42 1.77 12.03
N VAL A 4 2.68 2.70 11.10
CA VAL A 4 2.63 2.41 9.65
C VAL A 4 3.68 1.36 9.28
N LYS A 5 4.91 1.49 9.80
CA LYS A 5 5.97 0.51 9.58
C LYS A 5 5.58 -0.88 10.09
N SER A 6 4.96 -0.96 11.27
CA SER A 6 4.51 -2.21 11.87
C SER A 6 3.37 -2.85 11.08
N ASP A 7 2.44 -2.04 10.56
CA ASP A 7 1.31 -2.54 9.76
C ASP A 7 1.80 -3.15 8.43
N ILE A 8 2.60 -2.38 7.66
CA ILE A 8 3.20 -2.84 6.41
C ILE A 8 4.07 -4.08 6.67
N GLY A 9 4.94 -4.02 7.68
CA GLY A 9 5.82 -5.15 8.05
C GLY A 9 5.04 -6.40 8.44
N GLY A 10 3.96 -6.25 9.21
CA GLY A 10 3.09 -7.37 9.60
C GLY A 10 2.40 -8.03 8.42
N ASN A 11 1.93 -7.23 7.44
CA ASN A 11 1.33 -7.76 6.22
C ASN A 11 2.36 -8.53 5.37
N ILE A 12 3.58 -8.00 5.23
CA ILE A 12 4.68 -8.67 4.51
C ILE A 12 5.04 -10.00 5.21
N SER A 13 5.33 -9.97 6.51
CA SER A 13 5.74 -11.16 7.27
C SER A 13 4.68 -12.26 7.24
N ARG A 14 3.39 -11.90 7.19
CA ARG A 14 2.29 -12.86 7.03
C ARG A 14 2.35 -13.58 5.67
N LEU A 15 2.56 -12.84 4.59
CA LEU A 15 2.69 -13.41 3.24
C LEU A 15 3.95 -14.29 3.14
N GLU A 16 5.09 -13.83 3.67
CA GLU A 16 6.35 -14.58 3.70
C GLU A 16 6.25 -15.88 4.51
N SER A 17 5.57 -15.84 5.67
CA SER A 17 5.33 -17.02 6.50
C SER A 17 4.48 -18.05 5.75
N LYS A 18 3.47 -17.59 5.00
CA LYS A 18 2.63 -18.48 4.21
C LYS A 18 3.40 -19.10 3.05
N TYR A 19 4.19 -18.31 2.32
CA TYR A 19 5.10 -18.81 1.30
C TYR A 19 6.03 -19.89 1.87
N SER A 20 6.69 -19.60 2.99
CA SER A 20 7.64 -20.50 3.65
C SER A 20 7.02 -21.82 4.10
N SER A 21 5.72 -21.84 4.42
CA SER A 21 5.02 -23.05 4.85
C SER A 21 4.90 -24.11 3.74
N ASN A 22 4.85 -23.68 2.48
CA ASN A 22 4.84 -24.56 1.31
C ASN A 22 5.16 -23.74 0.04
N PRO A 23 6.44 -23.55 -0.30
CA PRO A 23 6.85 -22.70 -1.42
C PRO A 23 6.30 -23.15 -2.78
N SER A 24 6.15 -24.47 -3.01
CA SER A 24 5.61 -24.97 -4.27
C SER A 24 4.12 -24.64 -4.43
N ARG A 25 3.35 -24.68 -3.34
CA ARG A 25 1.93 -24.29 -3.35
C ARG A 25 1.74 -22.78 -3.38
N PHE A 26 2.55 -22.04 -2.63
CA PHE A 26 2.34 -20.61 -2.36
C PHE A 26 3.32 -19.70 -3.11
N ASN A 27 3.85 -20.15 -4.25
CA ASN A 27 4.78 -19.39 -5.09
C ASN A 27 4.19 -18.09 -5.68
N TYR A 28 2.87 -17.99 -5.77
CA TYR A 28 2.19 -16.83 -6.36
C TYR A 28 1.18 -16.24 -5.37
N LEU A 29 1.07 -14.90 -5.34
CA LEU A 29 0.07 -14.20 -4.52
C LEU A 29 -1.36 -14.74 -4.73
N TYR A 30 -1.67 -15.13 -5.97
CA TYR A 30 -2.97 -15.70 -6.33
C TYR A 30 -3.26 -17.02 -5.62
N SER A 31 -2.26 -17.89 -5.44
CA SER A 31 -2.48 -19.19 -4.79
C SER A 31 -2.66 -19.05 -3.27
N LEU A 32 -2.09 -18.02 -2.64
CA LEU A 32 -2.38 -17.69 -1.25
C LEU A 32 -3.87 -17.34 -1.08
N VAL A 33 -4.38 -16.46 -1.93
CA VAL A 33 -5.78 -16.01 -1.89
C VAL A 33 -6.75 -17.15 -2.23
N GLN A 34 -6.48 -17.91 -3.28
CA GLN A 34 -7.31 -19.05 -3.68
C GLN A 34 -7.46 -20.07 -2.54
N ALA A 35 -6.37 -20.41 -1.86
CA ALA A 35 -6.42 -21.32 -0.72
C ALA A 35 -7.31 -20.80 0.43
N GLU A 36 -7.29 -19.49 0.71
CA GLU A 36 -8.15 -18.89 1.73
C GLU A 36 -9.61 -18.75 1.30
N VAL A 37 -9.87 -18.59 0.01
CA VAL A 37 -11.23 -18.63 -0.56
C VAL A 37 -11.81 -20.03 -0.42
N GLU A 38 -11.08 -21.06 -0.86
CA GLU A 38 -11.49 -22.47 -0.79
C GLU A 38 -11.78 -22.91 0.64
N THR A 39 -10.93 -22.49 1.59
CA THR A 39 -11.06 -22.84 3.01
C THR A 39 -11.93 -21.88 3.81
N LYS A 40 -12.49 -20.84 3.17
CA LYS A 40 -13.32 -19.79 3.79
C LYS A 40 -12.64 -19.05 4.94
N THR A 41 -11.32 -18.88 4.89
CA THR A 41 -10.52 -18.18 5.91
C THR A 41 -10.06 -16.78 5.49
N SER A 42 -10.48 -16.27 4.33
CA SER A 42 -10.07 -14.96 3.79
C SER A 42 -10.46 -13.74 4.64
N LYS A 43 -11.28 -13.92 5.67
CA LYS A 43 -11.68 -12.88 6.64
C LYS A 43 -11.14 -13.11 8.05
N SER A 44 -10.28 -14.12 8.25
CA SER A 44 -9.68 -14.38 9.55
C SER A 44 -8.70 -13.26 9.95
N SER A 45 -8.44 -13.13 11.25
CA SER A 45 -7.45 -12.16 11.76
C SER A 45 -6.03 -12.40 11.22
N SER A 46 -5.72 -13.63 10.81
CA SER A 46 -4.45 -14.04 10.21
C SER A 46 -4.50 -14.18 8.69
N SER A 47 -5.54 -13.66 8.03
CA SER A 47 -5.72 -13.82 6.58
C SER A 47 -4.60 -13.15 5.78
N CYS A 48 -3.94 -13.94 4.94
CA CYS A 48 -3.00 -13.48 3.93
C CYS A 48 -3.70 -12.61 2.88
N THR A 49 -4.94 -12.94 2.52
CA THR A 49 -5.73 -12.14 1.58
C THR A 49 -5.98 -10.73 2.11
N ASN A 50 -6.37 -10.60 3.37
CA ASN A 50 -6.53 -9.29 4.00
C ASN A 50 -5.19 -8.53 4.05
N GLY A 51 -4.09 -9.22 4.38
CA GLY A 51 -2.75 -8.61 4.37
C GLY A 51 -2.33 -8.12 2.98
N LEU A 52 -2.57 -8.92 1.94
CA LEU A 52 -2.31 -8.54 0.55
C LEU A 52 -3.14 -7.32 0.15
N LEU A 53 -4.44 -7.31 0.44
CA LEU A 53 -5.33 -6.17 0.11
C LEU A 53 -4.83 -4.86 0.72
N TRP A 54 -4.51 -4.86 2.02
CA TRP A 54 -4.03 -3.65 2.70
C TRP A 54 -2.66 -3.22 2.23
N LEU A 55 -1.77 -4.18 1.94
CA LEU A 55 -0.47 -3.88 1.35
C LEU A 55 -0.64 -3.22 -0.03
N THR A 56 -1.48 -3.78 -0.91
CA THR A 56 -1.77 -3.22 -2.23
C THR A 56 -2.30 -1.78 -2.13
N ARG A 57 -3.26 -1.52 -1.24
CA ARG A 57 -3.81 -0.16 -1.05
C ARG A 57 -2.81 0.83 -0.45
N ALA A 58 -1.92 0.37 0.41
CA ALA A 58 -0.81 1.20 0.91
C ALA A 58 0.19 1.52 -0.21
N MET A 59 0.42 0.58 -1.12
CA MET A 59 1.24 0.81 -2.30
C MET A 59 0.59 1.76 -3.31
N ASP A 60 -0.73 1.73 -3.48
CA ASP A 60 -1.45 2.74 -4.30
C ASP A 60 -1.20 4.15 -3.77
N PHE A 61 -1.29 4.33 -2.45
CA PHE A 61 -0.99 5.60 -1.80
C PHE A 61 0.44 6.06 -2.10
N LEU A 62 1.42 5.15 -2.03
CA LEU A 62 2.82 5.47 -2.31
C LEU A 62 3.04 5.86 -3.77
N VAL A 63 2.43 5.12 -4.71
CA VAL A 63 2.46 5.44 -6.15
C VAL A 63 1.87 6.82 -6.40
N GLU A 64 0.71 7.13 -5.83
CA GLU A 64 0.07 8.44 -6.03
C GLU A 64 0.86 9.57 -5.36
N LEU A 65 1.46 9.32 -4.19
CA LEU A 65 2.36 10.27 -3.53
C LEU A 65 3.58 10.57 -4.40
N PHE A 66 4.25 9.56 -4.94
CA PHE A 66 5.42 9.75 -5.81
C PHE A 66 5.05 10.43 -7.14
N ARG A 67 3.88 10.11 -7.70
CA ARG A 67 3.34 10.83 -8.86
C ARG A 67 3.15 12.31 -8.56
N ASN A 68 2.54 12.64 -7.42
CA ASN A 68 2.34 14.03 -6.98
C ASN A 68 3.67 14.76 -6.75
N LEU A 69 4.63 14.11 -6.09
CA LEU A 69 5.95 14.70 -5.85
C LEU A 69 6.71 14.95 -7.14
N SER A 70 6.63 14.04 -8.13
CA SER A 70 7.31 14.20 -9.41
C SER A 70 6.67 15.30 -10.29
N GLN A 71 5.33 15.33 -10.38
CA GLN A 71 4.61 16.25 -11.26
C GLN A 71 4.48 17.68 -10.69
N TYR A 72 4.30 17.82 -9.37
CA TYR A 72 4.03 19.11 -8.73
C TYR A 72 5.14 19.46 -7.74
N GLN A 73 6.27 19.94 -8.27
CA GLN A 73 7.49 20.12 -7.48
C GLN A 73 7.45 21.26 -6.47
N ASP A 74 6.53 22.20 -6.67
CA ASP A 74 6.26 23.36 -5.83
C ASP A 74 5.28 23.07 -4.67
N GLN A 75 4.56 21.95 -4.70
CA GLN A 75 3.60 21.60 -3.67
C GLN A 75 4.27 21.13 -2.37
N SER A 76 3.68 21.52 -1.23
CA SER A 76 4.11 21.04 0.09
C SER A 76 3.90 19.53 0.26
N MET A 77 4.70 18.90 1.13
CA MET A 77 4.54 17.48 1.48
C MET A 77 3.15 17.16 2.01
N SER A 78 2.59 18.04 2.84
CA SER A 78 1.23 17.89 3.36
C SER A 78 0.19 17.84 2.24
N HIS A 79 0.30 18.72 1.24
CA HIS A 79 -0.62 18.74 0.10
C HIS A 79 -0.51 17.44 -0.72
N ALA A 80 0.72 17.04 -1.08
CA ALA A 80 0.97 15.83 -1.87
C ALA A 80 0.40 14.56 -1.20
N CYS A 81 0.60 14.42 0.11
CA CYS A 81 0.07 13.29 0.88
C CYS A 81 -1.45 13.35 1.05
N ASN A 82 -2.05 14.52 1.31
CA ASN A 82 -3.50 14.63 1.48
C ASN A 82 -4.25 14.31 0.18
N ASP A 83 -3.72 14.76 -0.96
CA ASP A 83 -4.27 14.42 -2.27
C ASP A 83 -4.14 12.91 -2.56
N ALA A 84 -2.95 12.34 -2.36
CA ALA A 84 -2.72 10.90 -2.53
C ALA A 84 -3.65 10.06 -1.65
N TYR A 85 -3.81 10.43 -0.37
CA TYR A 85 -4.71 9.77 0.57
C TYR A 85 -6.17 9.84 0.11
N SER A 86 -6.61 11.01 -0.36
CA SER A 86 -7.99 11.23 -0.81
C SER A 86 -8.35 10.36 -2.01
N LYS A 87 -7.40 10.15 -2.94
CA LYS A 87 -7.59 9.33 -4.14
C LYS A 87 -7.52 7.82 -3.86
N THR A 88 -6.86 7.39 -2.79
CA THR A 88 -6.51 5.98 -2.55
C THR A 88 -7.17 5.41 -1.29
N LEU A 89 -6.57 5.65 -0.11
CA LEU A 89 -6.93 5.02 1.15
C LEU A 89 -8.21 5.56 1.78
N LYS A 90 -8.57 6.83 1.55
CA LYS A 90 -9.67 7.50 2.24
C LYS A 90 -11.00 6.77 2.14
N LYS A 91 -11.34 6.21 0.98
CA LYS A 91 -12.60 5.47 0.77
C LYS A 91 -12.69 4.16 1.57
N TRP A 92 -11.54 3.63 1.99
CA TRP A 92 -11.40 2.37 2.73
C TRP A 92 -11.25 2.55 4.23
N HIS A 93 -10.89 3.75 4.68
CA HIS A 93 -10.70 4.08 6.08
C HIS A 93 -12.04 4.48 6.73
N GLY A 94 -12.37 3.83 7.85
CA GLY A 94 -13.39 4.33 8.77
C GLY A 94 -12.95 5.62 9.47
N TRP A 95 -13.84 6.19 10.28
CA TRP A 95 -13.62 7.49 10.94
C TRP A 95 -12.35 7.50 11.81
N LEU A 96 -12.04 6.37 12.48
CA LEU A 96 -10.88 6.26 13.36
C LEU A 96 -9.58 6.26 12.56
N ALA A 97 -9.52 5.45 11.50
CA ALA A 97 -8.37 5.40 10.61
C ALA A 97 -8.15 6.72 9.86
N SER A 98 -9.22 7.39 9.42
CA SER A 98 -9.13 8.72 8.79
C SER A 98 -8.64 9.79 9.77
N SER A 99 -9.15 9.81 11.01
CA SER A 99 -8.69 10.75 12.04
C SER A 99 -7.21 10.54 12.37
N SER A 100 -6.77 9.28 12.43
CA SER A 100 -5.37 8.92 12.66
C SER A 100 -4.46 9.45 11.54
N PHE A 101 -4.89 9.35 10.28
CA PHE A 101 -4.18 9.94 9.15
C PHE A 101 -4.04 11.46 9.27
N SER A 102 -5.13 12.17 9.61
CA SER A 102 -5.12 13.63 9.78
C SER A 102 -4.16 14.11 10.87
N VAL A 103 -3.91 13.30 11.90
CA VAL A 103 -2.87 13.59 12.91
C VAL A 103 -1.49 13.25 12.37
N ALA A 104 -1.31 12.09 11.73
CA ALA A 104 -0.03 11.64 11.20
C ALA A 104 0.55 12.62 10.17
N ILE A 105 -0.28 13.18 9.30
CA ILE A 105 0.19 14.09 8.24
C ILE A 105 0.74 15.41 8.78
N LYS A 106 0.29 15.86 9.97
CA LYS A 106 0.86 17.04 10.65
C LYS A 106 2.30 16.79 11.13
N LEU A 107 2.70 15.53 11.22
CA LEU A 107 4.04 15.10 11.60
C LEU A 107 4.91 14.73 10.38
N ALA A 108 4.41 14.91 9.15
CA ALA A 108 5.19 14.66 7.96
C ALA A 108 6.38 15.63 7.88
N PRO A 109 7.53 15.18 7.37
CA PRO A 109 8.69 16.04 7.21
C PRO A 109 8.41 17.15 6.18
N ASP A 110 9.23 18.19 6.25
CA ASP A 110 9.33 19.15 5.15
C ASP A 110 9.72 18.43 3.85
N ARG A 111 9.20 18.93 2.72
CA ARG A 111 9.44 18.33 1.40
C ARG A 111 10.92 18.26 1.08
N LYS A 112 11.68 19.34 1.31
CA LYS A 112 13.11 19.37 0.99
C LYS A 112 13.85 18.27 1.74
N LYS A 113 13.60 18.15 3.05
CA LYS A 113 14.19 17.09 3.88
C LYS A 113 13.81 15.69 3.40
N PHE A 114 12.56 15.48 2.99
CA PHE A 114 12.14 14.20 2.44
C PHE A 114 12.89 13.87 1.14
N MET A 115 12.93 14.82 0.19
CA MET A 115 13.63 14.67 -1.09
C MET A 115 15.13 14.45 -0.90
N GLU A 116 15.76 15.12 0.07
CA GLU A 116 17.18 14.90 0.43
C GLU A 116 17.44 13.46 0.89
N VAL A 117 16.52 12.85 1.63
CA VAL A 117 16.66 11.47 2.12
C VAL A 117 16.51 10.45 1.00
N ILE A 118 15.56 10.65 0.09
CA ILE A 118 15.27 9.67 -0.97
C ILE A 118 16.04 9.91 -2.28
N GLY A 119 16.55 11.13 -2.47
CA GLY A 119 17.32 11.55 -3.64
C GLY A 119 18.81 11.71 -3.38
N ALA A 120 19.32 11.14 -2.28
CA ALA A 120 20.75 11.17 -1.96
C ALA A 120 21.61 10.52 -3.06
N GLU A 121 21.03 9.67 -3.91
CA GLU A 121 21.71 8.94 -4.98
C GLU A 121 20.96 9.14 -6.31
N GLY A 122 21.20 10.24 -7.03
CA GLY A 122 20.83 10.39 -8.45
C GLY A 122 19.50 11.12 -8.74
N ASP A 123 18.86 10.76 -9.86
CA ASP A 123 17.65 11.40 -10.37
C ASP A 123 16.38 10.85 -9.68
N SER A 124 16.13 11.36 -8.48
CA SER A 124 14.97 10.96 -7.67
C SER A 124 13.62 11.11 -8.39
N TYR A 125 13.46 12.10 -9.28
CA TYR A 125 12.21 12.33 -9.98
C TYR A 125 12.00 11.32 -11.11
N GLY A 126 13.05 11.04 -11.88
CA GLY A 126 13.03 9.99 -12.90
C GLY A 126 12.80 8.60 -12.29
N ASP A 127 13.38 8.31 -11.12
CA ASP A 127 13.19 7.03 -10.44
C ASP A 127 11.80 6.88 -9.83
N MET A 128 11.22 7.95 -9.29
CA MET A 128 9.79 7.99 -8.92
C MET A 128 8.89 7.68 -10.12
N GLU A 129 9.14 8.29 -11.27
CA GLU A 129 8.34 8.09 -12.48
C GLU A 129 8.44 6.65 -12.98
N LYS A 130 9.64 6.06 -13.02
CA LYS A 130 9.86 4.65 -13.36
C LYS A 130 9.14 3.72 -12.38
N PHE A 131 9.25 3.99 -11.08
CA PHE A 131 8.54 3.22 -10.05
C PHE A 131 7.04 3.24 -10.29
N CYS A 132 6.46 4.44 -10.48
CA CYS A 132 5.03 4.60 -10.74
C CYS A 132 4.62 3.86 -12.01
N THR A 133 5.38 3.99 -13.10
CA THR A 133 5.10 3.36 -14.39
C THR A 133 5.12 1.84 -14.32
N ASN A 134 6.13 1.26 -13.66
CA ASN A 134 6.32 -0.18 -13.63
C ASN A 134 5.44 -0.87 -12.58
N PHE A 135 5.14 -0.19 -11.46
CA PHE A 135 4.45 -0.81 -10.34
C PHE A 135 2.92 -0.68 -10.44
N SER A 136 2.39 0.42 -10.99
CA SER A 136 0.94 0.62 -11.14
C SER A 136 0.23 -0.56 -11.85
N PRO A 137 0.76 -1.13 -12.96
CA PRO A 137 0.12 -2.27 -13.63
C PRO A 137 0.08 -3.55 -12.79
N ILE A 138 1.02 -3.73 -11.86
CA ILE A 138 1.05 -4.88 -10.95
C ILE A 138 -0.06 -4.72 -9.91
N LEU A 139 -0.19 -3.52 -9.31
CA LEU A 139 -1.26 -3.23 -8.35
C LEU A 139 -2.65 -3.38 -9.00
N GLU A 140 -2.81 -2.91 -10.24
CA GLU A 140 -4.06 -3.05 -10.99
C GLU A 140 -4.44 -4.53 -11.21
N GLN A 141 -3.47 -5.39 -11.53
CA GLN A 141 -3.71 -6.83 -11.67
C GLN A 141 -4.14 -7.47 -10.35
N ILE A 142 -3.52 -7.07 -9.23
CA ILE A 142 -3.89 -7.56 -7.90
C ILE A 142 -5.32 -7.11 -7.54
N HIS A 143 -5.69 -5.85 -7.78
CA HIS A 143 -7.05 -5.37 -7.57
C HIS A 143 -8.08 -6.11 -8.43
N LYS A 144 -7.81 -6.29 -9.73
CA LYS A 144 -8.68 -7.05 -10.64
C LYS A 144 -8.91 -8.47 -10.14
N PHE A 145 -7.86 -9.12 -9.64
CA PHE A 145 -7.96 -10.45 -9.07
C PHE A 145 -8.74 -10.47 -7.74
N LEU A 146 -8.44 -9.57 -6.80
CA LEU A 146 -9.17 -9.50 -5.53
C LEU A 146 -10.66 -9.18 -5.76
N ALA A 147 -10.97 -8.35 -6.75
CA ALA A 147 -12.34 -8.04 -7.15
C ALA A 147 -13.05 -9.26 -7.75
N SER A 148 -12.38 -10.06 -8.58
CA SER A 148 -12.98 -11.25 -9.20
C SER A 148 -13.38 -12.33 -8.20
N VAL A 149 -12.76 -12.34 -7.01
CA VAL A 149 -13.12 -13.22 -5.88
C VAL A 149 -13.93 -12.51 -4.78
N GLY A 150 -14.37 -11.26 -5.01
CA GLY A 150 -15.23 -10.51 -4.10
C GLY A 150 -14.55 -10.00 -2.82
N LEU A 151 -13.22 -9.88 -2.81
CA LEU A 151 -12.42 -9.51 -1.63
C LEU A 151 -11.85 -8.09 -1.67
N ASP A 152 -12.09 -7.32 -2.73
CA ASP A 152 -11.57 -5.94 -2.86
C ASP A 152 -12.37 -4.87 -2.08
N ASN A 153 -13.53 -5.23 -1.51
CA ASN A 153 -14.45 -4.26 -0.88
C ASN A 153 -14.31 -4.13 0.66
N MET A 154 -13.33 -4.78 1.28
CA MET A 154 -13.16 -4.74 2.75
C MET A 154 -12.76 -3.33 3.22
N LYS A 155 -13.30 -2.87 4.35
CA LYS A 155 -12.98 -1.55 4.94
C LYS A 155 -12.30 -1.73 6.30
N ALA A 156 -11.45 -0.78 6.66
CA ALA A 156 -10.95 -0.67 8.02
C ALA A 156 -12.08 -0.11 8.90
N SER A 157 -12.21 -0.68 10.10
CA SER A 157 -13.10 -0.15 11.14
C SER A 157 -12.72 1.28 11.55
#